data_AF-A0A376MRQ2-F1
#
_entry.id   AF-A0A376MRQ2-F1
#
_cell.length_a   1.000
_cell.length_b   1.000
_cell.length_c   1.000
_cell.angle_alpha   90.00
_cell.angle_beta   90.00
_cell.angle_gamma   90.00
#
_symmetry.space_group_name_H-M   'P 1'
#
loop_
_entity.id
_entity.type
_entity.pdbx_description
1 polymer ?
#
loop_
_entity_poly.entity_id
_entity_poly.type
_entity_poly.pdbx_seq_one_letter_code
_entity_poly.pdbx_strand_id
1 'polypeptide(L)'
;MMKLLHLFMDEITMDPLHAVYLTVGLFVITFFNPGANLFVVVQTSLASGRRAGVLTGLGVALGDAFYSGLGLFGLATLITQCEEIFSLIRIVGGAYLLWFAWCSMRRQSTPQMSTLQQPINAPWYVFFAAD
;
A
#
# COMPACT_ATOMS: atom_id res chain seq x y z
N MET A 1 7.74 -20.09 24.83
CA MET A 1 7.40 -19.27 23.64
C MET A 1 8.05 -19.82 22.36
N MET A 2 9.38 -19.77 22.18
CA MET A 2 10.05 -20.28 20.95
C MET A 2 9.69 -21.73 20.58
N LYS A 3 9.45 -22.61 21.56
CA LYS A 3 9.05 -24.01 21.32
C LYS A 3 7.62 -24.18 20.76
N LEU A 4 6.74 -23.19 20.95
CA LEU A 4 5.41 -23.15 20.33
C LEU A 4 5.51 -22.65 18.87
N LEU A 5 6.43 -21.71 18.62
CA LEU A 5 6.73 -21.21 17.27
C LEU A 5 7.33 -22.31 16.39
N HIS A 6 8.19 -23.17 16.95
CA HIS A 6 8.76 -24.32 16.25
C HIS A 6 7.70 -25.35 15.88
N LEU A 7 6.81 -25.71 16.82
CA LEU A 7 5.72 -26.65 16.58
C LEU A 7 4.76 -26.14 15.49
N PHE A 8 4.46 -24.84 15.50
CA PHE A 8 3.69 -24.17 14.44
C PHE A 8 4.43 -24.12 13.09
N MET A 9 5.76 -24.10 13.07
CA MET A 9 6.56 -24.17 11.83
C MET A 9 6.61 -25.59 11.27
N ASP A 10 6.81 -26.61 12.11
CA ASP A 10 6.81 -28.01 11.68
C ASP A 10 5.43 -28.41 11.12
N GLU A 11 4.33 -28.01 11.75
CA GLU A 11 2.94 -28.20 11.27
C GLU A 11 2.70 -27.51 9.90
N ILE A 12 3.30 -26.34 9.67
CA ILE A 12 3.23 -25.62 8.39
C ILE A 12 4.00 -26.31 7.25
N THR A 13 5.03 -27.11 7.57
CA THR A 13 5.91 -27.70 6.55
C THR A 13 5.42 -29.01 5.94
N MET A 14 4.37 -29.66 6.46
CA MET A 14 4.12 -31.07 6.17
C MET A 14 3.06 -31.41 5.11
N ASP A 15 2.33 -30.43 4.55
CA ASP A 15 1.64 -30.62 3.25
C ASP A 15 1.65 -29.34 2.40
N PRO A 16 1.78 -29.43 1.07
CA PRO A 16 1.66 -28.28 0.18
C PRO A 16 0.29 -27.58 0.27
N LEU A 17 -0.75 -28.29 0.74
CA LEU A 17 -2.09 -27.74 0.96
C LEU A 17 -2.12 -26.71 2.09
N HIS A 18 -1.40 -26.93 3.21
CA HIS A 18 -1.38 -26.01 4.35
C HIS A 18 -0.77 -24.65 3.98
N ALA A 19 0.32 -24.65 3.20
CA ALA A 19 0.92 -23.44 2.66
C ALA A 19 -0.04 -22.65 1.74
N VAL A 20 -0.84 -23.34 0.92
CA VAL A 20 -1.87 -22.71 0.08
C VAL A 20 -2.98 -22.09 0.95
N TYR A 21 -3.51 -22.81 1.93
CA TYR A 21 -4.55 -22.29 2.83
C TYR A 21 -4.08 -21.05 3.62
N LEU A 22 -2.87 -21.06 4.15
CA LEU A 22 -2.32 -19.90 4.88
C LEU A 22 -2.05 -18.70 3.96
N THR A 23 -1.51 -18.94 2.76
CA THR A 23 -1.27 -17.87 1.79
C THR A 23 -2.60 -17.21 1.38
N VAL A 24 -3.61 -18.00 1.01
CA VAL A 24 -4.94 -17.50 0.66
C VAL A 24 -5.58 -16.76 1.85
N GLY A 25 -5.50 -17.31 3.07
CA GLY A 25 -6.01 -16.67 4.27
C GLY A 25 -5.37 -15.30 4.55
N LEU A 26 -4.05 -15.20 4.42
CA LEU A 26 -3.31 -13.94 4.62
C LEU A 26 -3.66 -12.90 3.55
N PHE A 27 -3.80 -13.32 2.28
CA PHE A 27 -4.25 -12.45 1.19
C PHE A 27 -5.65 -11.90 1.44
N VAL A 28 -6.59 -12.73 1.89
CA VAL A 28 -7.96 -12.32 2.24
C VAL A 28 -7.93 -11.28 3.37
N ILE A 29 -7.20 -11.54 4.46
CA ILE A 29 -7.08 -10.60 5.59
C ILE A 29 -6.47 -9.26 5.13
N THR A 30 -5.50 -9.29 4.22
CA THR A 30 -4.88 -8.08 3.66
C THR A 30 -5.86 -7.28 2.78
N PHE A 31 -6.69 -7.97 1.98
CA PHE A 31 -7.77 -7.34 1.19
C PHE A 31 -8.83 -6.65 2.07
N PHE A 32 -9.09 -7.18 3.27
CA PHE A 32 -9.99 -6.55 4.26
C PHE A 32 -9.40 -5.31 4.95
N ASN A 33 -8.11 -5.01 4.74
CA ASN A 33 -7.50 -3.76 5.16
C ASN A 33 -7.32 -2.85 3.92
N PRO A 34 -8.38 -2.12 3.49
CA PRO A 34 -8.26 -1.16 2.40
C PRO A 34 -7.32 -0.04 2.83
N GLY A 35 -6.06 -0.12 2.39
CA GLY A 35 -5.04 0.86 2.70
C GLY A 35 -5.43 2.27 2.26
N ALA A 36 -4.69 3.28 2.73
CA ALA A 36 -4.97 4.70 2.50
C ALA A 36 -5.30 5.04 1.03
N ASN A 37 -4.67 4.34 0.09
CA ASN A 37 -4.91 4.46 -1.34
C ASN A 37 -6.36 4.15 -1.76
N LEU A 38 -6.92 3.02 -1.32
CA LEU A 38 -8.31 2.66 -1.58
C LEU A 38 -9.28 3.56 -0.80
N PHE A 39 -8.91 3.98 0.41
CA PHE A 39 -9.71 4.90 1.21
C PHE A 39 -9.91 6.26 0.49
N VAL A 40 -8.85 6.80 -0.13
CA VAL A 40 -8.95 8.02 -0.96
C VAL A 40 -9.88 7.80 -2.16
N VAL A 41 -9.69 6.72 -2.94
CA VAL A 41 -10.55 6.43 -4.11
C VAL A 41 -12.03 6.28 -3.71
N VAL A 42 -12.30 5.61 -2.58
CA VAL A 42 -13.67 5.47 -2.04
C VAL A 42 -14.22 6.82 -1.58
N GLN A 43 -13.45 7.64 -0.84
CA GLN A 43 -13.89 8.99 -0.46
C GLN A 43 -14.23 9.84 -1.69
N THR A 44 -13.35 9.88 -2.71
CA THR A 44 -13.61 10.67 -3.93
C THR A 44 -14.80 10.12 -4.72
N SER A 45 -14.99 8.80 -4.76
CA SER A 45 -16.16 8.19 -5.41
C SER A 45 -17.47 8.46 -4.68
N LEU A 46 -17.45 8.64 -3.36
CA LEU A 46 -18.62 9.00 -2.55
C LEU A 46 -18.91 10.50 -2.58
N ALA A 47 -17.87 11.34 -2.55
CA ALA A 47 -18.01 12.81 -2.51
C ALA A 47 -18.24 13.46 -3.89
N SER A 48 -17.78 12.82 -4.97
CA SER A 48 -17.85 13.39 -6.35
C SER A 48 -18.40 12.40 -7.39
N GLY A 49 -18.96 11.27 -6.94
CA GLY A 49 -19.66 10.30 -7.77
C GLY A 49 -18.77 9.29 -8.50
N ARG A 50 -19.44 8.31 -9.14
CA ARG A 50 -18.79 7.12 -9.73
C ARG A 50 -17.71 7.45 -10.78
N ARG A 51 -17.93 8.47 -11.62
CA ARG A 51 -16.96 8.91 -12.64
C ARG A 51 -15.69 9.50 -12.03
N ALA A 52 -15.81 10.30 -10.97
CA ALA A 52 -14.68 10.85 -10.24
C ALA A 52 -13.84 9.75 -9.56
N GLY A 53 -14.50 8.78 -8.91
CA GLY A 53 -13.84 7.63 -8.30
C GLY A 53 -13.00 6.81 -9.30
N VAL A 54 -13.53 6.55 -10.50
CA VAL A 54 -12.79 5.82 -11.55
C VAL A 54 -11.55 6.59 -12.02
N LEU A 55 -11.67 7.91 -12.24
CA LEU A 55 -10.53 8.75 -12.64
C LEU A 55 -9.45 8.81 -11.56
N THR A 56 -9.83 8.95 -10.28
CA THR A 56 -8.90 8.91 -9.15
C THR A 56 -8.22 7.54 -9.05
N GLY A 57 -8.96 6.44 -9.20
CA GLY A 57 -8.43 5.09 -9.20
C GLY A 57 -7.45 4.81 -10.35
N LEU A 58 -7.71 5.33 -11.55
CA LEU A 58 -6.80 5.22 -12.69
C LEU A 58 -5.52 6.04 -12.48
N GLY A 59 -5.61 7.27 -11.99
CA GLY A 59 -4.43 8.09 -11.69
C GLY A 59 -3.55 7.44 -10.61
N VAL A 60 -4.19 6.88 -9.58
CA VAL A 60 -3.55 6.05 -8.55
C VAL A 60 -2.85 4.83 -9.16
N ALA A 61 -3.53 4.04 -9.97
CA ALA A 61 -2.98 2.80 -10.54
C ALA A 61 -1.82 3.07 -11.50
N LEU A 62 -1.90 4.14 -12.30
CA LEU A 62 -0.80 4.59 -13.15
C LEU A 62 0.40 5.06 -12.31
N GLY A 63 0.16 5.86 -11.26
CA GLY A 63 1.21 6.31 -10.35
C GLY A 63 1.96 5.15 -9.70
N ASP A 64 1.22 4.15 -9.21
CA ASP A 64 1.77 2.94 -8.59
C ASP A 64 2.56 2.09 -9.60
N ALA A 65 2.05 1.93 -10.82
CA ALA A 65 2.74 1.22 -11.91
C ALA A 65 4.04 1.92 -12.35
N PHE A 66 4.03 3.26 -12.49
CA PHE A 66 5.24 4.02 -12.81
C PHE A 66 6.26 3.98 -11.66
N TYR A 67 5.80 4.13 -10.41
CA TYR A 67 6.66 4.06 -9.23
C TYR A 67 7.32 2.68 -9.08
N SER A 68 6.52 1.61 -9.18
CA SER A 68 6.99 0.23 -9.11
C SER A 68 7.92 -0.12 -10.28
N GLY A 69 7.60 0.33 -11.50
CA GLY A 69 8.45 0.16 -12.68
C GLY A 69 9.81 0.86 -12.53
N LEU A 70 9.82 2.13 -12.13
CA LEU A 70 11.05 2.87 -11.83
C LEU A 70 11.86 2.21 -10.71
N GLY A 71 11.18 1.72 -9.66
CA GLY A 71 11.78 0.95 -8.59
C GLY A 71 12.45 -0.34 -9.10
N LEU A 72 11.78 -1.11 -9.94
CA LEU A 72 12.29 -2.37 -10.50
C LEU A 72 13.50 -2.13 -11.41
N PHE A 73 13.41 -1.21 -12.38
CA PHE A 73 14.52 -0.87 -13.26
C PHE A 73 15.71 -0.27 -12.48
N GLY A 74 15.43 0.64 -11.54
CA GLY A 74 16.47 1.28 -10.72
C GLY A 74 17.17 0.32 -9.76
N LEU A 75 16.43 -0.53 -9.05
CA LEU A 75 17.05 -1.53 -8.16
C LEU A 75 17.83 -2.58 -8.95
N ALA A 76 17.34 -3.02 -10.12
CA ALA A 76 18.04 -4.02 -10.93
C ALA A 76 19.43 -3.54 -11.40
N THR A 77 19.56 -2.27 -11.80
CA THR A 77 20.87 -1.69 -12.14
C THR A 77 21.74 -1.49 -10.91
N LEU A 78 21.15 -1.08 -9.77
CA LEU A 78 21.91 -0.80 -8.56
C LEU A 78 22.49 -2.07 -7.90
N ILE A 79 21.70 -3.15 -7.87
CA ILE A 79 22.11 -4.47 -7.37
C ILE A 79 23.26 -5.06 -8.21
N THR A 80 23.27 -4.80 -9.52
CA THR A 80 24.31 -5.34 -10.43
C THR A 80 25.59 -4.52 -10.47
N GLN A 81 25.56 -3.24 -10.08
CA GLN A 81 26.77 -2.39 -10.05
C GLN A 81 27.45 -2.28 -8.67
N CYS A 82 26.71 -2.20 -7.55
CA CYS A 82 27.29 -1.87 -6.25
C CYS A 82 26.59 -2.55 -5.05
N GLU A 83 27.22 -3.60 -4.49
CA GLU A 83 26.72 -4.34 -3.32
C GLU A 83 26.65 -3.47 -2.04
N GLU A 84 27.68 -2.65 -1.78
CA GLU A 84 27.75 -1.72 -0.64
C GLU A 84 26.58 -0.71 -0.61
N ILE A 85 26.22 -0.15 -1.77
CA ILE A 85 25.15 0.84 -1.88
C ILE A 85 23.80 0.18 -1.59
N PHE A 86 23.58 -1.04 -2.09
CA PHE A 86 22.38 -1.81 -1.79
C PHE A 86 22.27 -2.15 -0.30
N SER A 87 23.38 -2.51 0.35
CA SER A 87 23.43 -2.76 1.80
C SER A 87 23.03 -1.53 2.62
N LEU A 88 23.60 -0.36 2.29
CA LEU A 88 23.22 0.93 2.91
C LEU A 88 21.74 1.24 2.74
N ILE A 89 21.21 1.13 1.51
CA ILE A 89 19.79 1.38 1.22
C ILE A 89 18.88 0.43 2.02
N ARG A 90 19.26 -0.84 2.16
CA ARG A 90 18.51 -1.83 2.93
C ARG A 90 18.48 -1.51 4.42
N ILE A 91 19.59 -1.02 4.99
CA ILE A 91 19.66 -0.56 6.39
C ILE A 91 18.81 0.70 6.59
N VAL A 92 18.97 1.70 5.72
CA VAL A 92 18.21 2.97 5.77
C VAL A 92 16.71 2.73 5.59
N GLY A 93 16.31 1.87 4.65
CA GLY A 93 14.92 1.47 4.44
C GLY A 93 14.32 0.77 5.66
N GLY A 94 15.06 -0.16 6.27
CA GLY A 94 14.65 -0.80 7.53
C GLY A 94 14.47 0.19 8.68
N ALA A 95 15.42 1.12 8.86
CA ALA A 95 15.34 2.18 9.86
C ALA A 95 14.16 3.13 9.60
N TYR A 96 13.89 3.48 8.35
CA TYR A 96 12.75 4.31 7.95
C TYR A 96 11.41 3.63 8.26
N LEU A 97 11.28 2.32 8.00
CA LEU A 97 10.07 1.57 8.33
C LEU A 97 9.85 1.47 9.86
N LEU A 98 10.90 1.28 10.66
CA LEU A 98 10.81 1.33 12.12
C LEU A 98 10.37 2.71 12.62
N TRP A 99 10.92 3.79 12.06
CA TRP A 99 10.50 5.16 12.35
C TRP A 99 9.04 5.41 11.96
N PHE A 100 8.63 4.95 10.79
CA PHE A 100 7.25 5.09 10.30
C PHE A 100 6.25 4.34 11.20
N ALA A 101 6.56 3.09 11.57
CA ALA A 101 5.75 2.31 12.51
C ALA A 101 5.62 3.01 13.88
N TRP A 102 6.71 3.55 14.42
CA TRP A 102 6.71 4.31 15.67
C TRP A 102 5.88 5.60 15.56
N CYS A 103 5.99 6.32 14.43
CA CYS A 103 5.23 7.53 14.17
C CYS A 103 3.73 7.24 14.01
N SER A 104 3.37 6.15 13.32
CA SER A 104 1.99 5.68 13.16
C SER A 104 1.37 5.26 14.50
N MET A 105 2.11 4.54 15.35
CA MET A 105 1.62 4.16 16.69
C MET A 105 1.44 5.37 17.63
N ARG A 106 2.27 6.42 17.49
CA ARG A 106 2.12 7.68 18.25
C ARG A 106 1.04 8.59 17.70
N ARG A 107 0.84 8.60 16.38
CA ARG A 107 -0.26 9.31 15.71
C ARG A 107 -1.43 8.35 15.55
N GLN A 108 -2.11 8.08 16.66
CA GLN A 108 -3.52 7.69 16.59
C GLN A 108 -4.26 8.86 15.95
N SER A 109 -4.33 8.87 14.63
CA SER A 109 -5.10 9.84 13.87
C SER A 109 -6.53 9.69 14.32
N THR A 110 -7.01 10.65 15.11
CA THR A 110 -8.44 10.97 15.20
C THR A 110 -8.97 10.86 13.77
N PRO A 111 -9.96 10.00 13.49
CA PRO A 111 -10.50 9.91 12.15
C PRO A 111 -11.12 11.27 11.85
N GLN A 112 -10.36 12.10 11.13
CA GLN A 112 -10.91 13.26 10.46
C GLN A 112 -11.85 12.68 9.42
N MET A 113 -13.11 12.51 9.83
CA MET A 113 -14.26 12.75 8.97
C MET A 113 -14.14 14.20 8.51
N SER A 114 -13.20 14.43 7.59
CA SER A 114 -13.03 15.66 6.84
C SER A 114 -14.42 15.96 6.30
N THR A 115 -14.99 17.06 6.79
CA THR A 115 -16.36 17.42 6.52
C THR A 115 -16.62 17.36 5.02
N LEU A 116 -17.69 16.68 4.63
CA LEU A 116 -18.17 16.52 3.24
C LEU A 116 -18.68 17.86 2.64
N GLN A 117 -18.11 18.97 3.11
CA GLN A 117 -18.67 20.32 3.14
C GLN A 117 -17.64 21.40 2.80
N GLN A 118 -16.39 21.04 2.54
CA GLN A 118 -15.49 21.92 1.80
C GLN A 118 -15.51 21.48 0.33
N PRO A 119 -16.20 22.22 -0.57
CA PRO A 119 -16.04 21.97 -1.98
C PRO A 119 -14.56 22.16 -2.30
N ILE A 120 -13.93 21.12 -2.85
CA ILE A 120 -12.57 21.22 -3.39
C ILE A 120 -12.59 22.41 -4.34
N ASN A 121 -11.87 23.47 -3.98
CA ASN A 121 -12.12 24.83 -4.46
C ASN A 121 -11.46 25.11 -5.81
N ALA A 122 -11.73 24.19 -6.74
CA ALA A 122 -11.76 24.31 -8.20
C ALA A 122 -10.45 24.67 -8.93
N PRO A 123 -10.41 24.51 -10.26
CA PRO A 123 -11.30 23.72 -11.12
C PRO A 123 -10.61 22.47 -11.67
N TRP A 124 -11.43 21.51 -12.14
CA TRP A 124 -10.99 20.30 -12.83
C TRP A 124 -10.33 20.66 -14.19
N TYR A 125 -10.76 21.75 -14.84
CA TYR A 125 -10.61 22.17 -16.27
C TYR A 125 -10.82 21.09 -17.35
N VAL A 126 -10.55 19.80 -17.08
CA VAL A 126 -10.95 18.58 -17.81
C VAL A 126 -11.36 17.56 -16.72
N PHE A 127 -12.42 16.77 -16.75
CA PHE A 127 -13.33 16.26 -17.79
C PHE A 127 -14.51 17.19 -18.16
N PHE A 128 -14.25 18.49 -18.22
CA PHE A 128 -15.17 19.57 -18.60
C PHE A 128 -16.05 19.29 -19.83
N ALA A 129 -17.24 19.89 -19.77
CA ALA A 129 -18.07 20.28 -20.92
C ALA A 129 -18.55 19.16 -21.87
N ALA A 130 -18.45 17.89 -21.48
CA ALA A 130 -19.23 16.84 -22.11
C ALA A 130 -20.69 16.91 -21.62
N ASP A 131 -21.58 17.32 -22.52
CA ASP A 131 -23.02 17.00 -22.52
C ASP A 131 -23.27 15.48 -22.27
#